data_AF-A0A352SPY0-F1
#
_entry.id   AF-A0A352SPY0-F1
#
_cell.length_a   1.000
_cell.length_b   1.000
_cell.length_c   1.000
_cell.angle_alpha   90.00
_cell.angle_beta   90.00
_cell.angle_gamma   90.00
#
_symmetry.space_group_name_H-M   'P 1'
#
loop_
_entity.id
_entity.type
_entity.pdbx_description
1 polymer ?
#
loop_
_entity_poly.entity_id
_entity_poly.type
_entity_poly.pdbx_seq_one_letter_code
_entity_poly.pdbx_strand_id
1 'polypeptide(L)'
;FSDMAVGGGAVLGAQMACVAASCCYACGSIITRLCPPVSTMSFAAAGLISASLVLLPLAFYVEGPPAVISQRSLWGVLYLALLPTGAATIMLTLLIRRAGPPFLSLVNYQVPVWAVLIGVVILAEALPGHFITALAIILGGVAISQFVGRSRAVI
;
A
#
# COMPACT_ATOMS: atom_id res chain seq x y z
N PHE A 1 20.55 15.33 -9.21
CA PHE A 1 19.43 16.13 -9.76
C PHE A 1 19.42 16.19 -11.29
N SER A 2 20.11 15.27 -11.98
CA SER A 2 20.36 15.30 -13.43
C SER A 2 19.50 14.34 -14.27
N ASP A 3 18.66 13.49 -13.65
CA ASP A 3 17.89 12.45 -14.36
C ASP A 3 16.38 12.73 -14.47
N MET A 4 15.93 13.96 -14.24
CA MET A 4 14.53 14.37 -14.48
C MET A 4 14.23 14.76 -15.94
N ALA A 5 15.00 14.22 -16.89
CA ALA A 5 14.81 14.43 -18.33
C ALA A 5 14.40 13.15 -19.09
N VAL A 6 13.95 12.10 -18.38
CA VAL A 6 13.36 10.93 -19.01
C VAL A 6 11.85 11.16 -19.20
N GLY A 7 11.51 11.82 -20.32
CA GLY A 7 10.22 11.76 -21.01
C GLY A 7 8.98 12.26 -20.26
N GLY A 8 8.49 13.46 -20.59
CA GLY A 8 7.22 14.00 -20.05
C GLY A 8 6.00 13.07 -20.22
N GLY A 9 6.02 12.14 -21.17
CA GLY A 9 5.00 11.09 -21.31
C GLY A 9 5.07 9.98 -20.23
N ALA A 10 6.27 9.63 -19.75
CA ALA A 10 6.44 8.64 -18.68
C ALA A 10 6.00 9.21 -17.32
N VAL A 11 6.24 10.50 -17.08
CA VAL A 11 5.80 11.20 -15.87
C VAL A 11 4.27 11.28 -15.81
N LEU A 12 3.61 11.63 -16.92
CA LEU A 12 2.14 11.64 -17.00
C LEU A 12 1.56 10.24 -16.82
N GLY A 13 2.17 9.22 -17.42
CA GLY A 13 1.78 7.82 -17.24
C GLY A 13 1.88 7.38 -15.77
N ALA A 14 2.98 7.71 -15.08
CA ALA A 14 3.16 7.41 -13.67
C ALA A 14 2.12 8.12 -12.78
N GLN A 15 1.80 9.39 -13.06
CA GLN A 15 0.78 10.14 -12.33
C GLN A 15 -0.61 9.51 -12.49
N MET A 16 -0.99 9.16 -13.71
CA MET A 16 -2.26 8.48 -13.98
C MET A 16 -2.32 7.11 -13.29
N ALA A 17 -1.20 6.36 -13.26
CA ALA A 17 -1.11 5.10 -12.54
C ALA A 17 -1.30 5.28 -11.02
N CYS A 18 -0.74 6.32 -10.41
CA CYS A 18 -0.95 6.63 -8.98
C CYS A 18 -2.42 6.96 -8.67
N VAL A 19 -3.10 7.72 -9.55
CA VAL A 19 -4.53 8.04 -9.41
C VAL A 19 -5.37 6.77 -9.56
N ALA A 20 -5.07 5.94 -10.55
CA ALA A 20 -5.75 4.66 -10.75
C ALA A 20 -5.58 3.74 -9.53
N ALA A 21 -4.36 3.63 -8.98
CA ALA A 21 -4.08 2.84 -7.78
C ALA A 21 -4.89 3.33 -6.56
N SER A 22 -4.97 4.65 -6.37
CA SER A 22 -5.76 5.26 -5.30
C SER A 22 -7.26 4.98 -5.46
N CYS A 23 -7.76 5.04 -6.69
CA CYS A 23 -9.15 4.71 -7.03
C CYS A 23 -9.45 3.23 -6.73
N CYS A 24 -8.57 2.31 -7.13
CA CYS A 24 -8.69 0.88 -6.84
C CYS A 24 -8.77 0.60 -5.33
N TYR A 25 -7.94 1.29 -4.54
CA TYR A 25 -7.98 1.17 -3.07
C TYR A 25 -9.29 1.69 -2.48
N ALA A 26 -9.78 2.84 -2.96
CA ALA A 26 -11.05 3.41 -2.52
C ALA A 26 -12.22 2.45 -2.85
N CYS A 27 -12.30 1.97 -4.08
CA CYS A 27 -13.30 0.99 -4.52
C CYS A 27 -13.23 -0.30 -3.69
N GLY A 28 -12.04 -0.86 -3.48
CA GLY A 28 -11.84 -2.06 -2.67
C GLY A 28 -12.31 -1.88 -1.22
N SER A 29 -12.05 -0.72 -0.61
CA SER A 29 -12.52 -0.40 0.75
C SER A 29 -14.04 -0.31 0.83
N ILE A 30 -14.69 0.25 -0.19
CA ILE A 30 -16.15 0.38 -0.27
C ILE A 30 -16.80 -0.98 -0.50
N ILE A 31 -16.29 -1.79 -1.45
CA ILE A 31 -16.79 -3.14 -1.72
C ILE A 31 -16.66 -4.02 -0.48
N THR A 32 -15.54 -3.94 0.24
CA THR A 32 -15.34 -4.69 1.50
C THR A 32 -16.37 -4.29 2.56
N ARG A 33 -16.74 -3.00 2.61
CA ARG A 33 -17.73 -2.46 3.55
C ARG A 33 -19.17 -2.83 3.17
N LEU A 34 -19.50 -2.83 1.88
CA LEU A 34 -20.83 -3.15 1.35
C LEU A 34 -21.09 -4.66 1.23
N CYS A 35 -20.05 -5.47 1.44
CA CYS A 35 -20.17 -6.92 1.31
C CYS A 35 -21.13 -7.49 2.38
N PRO A 36 -22.12 -8.33 2.01
CA PRO A 36 -23.03 -9.01 2.93
C PRO A 36 -22.29 -9.81 4.03
N PRO A 37 -22.98 -10.37 5.04
CA PRO A 37 -22.35 -11.14 6.12
C PRO A 37 -21.84 -12.50 5.64
N VAL A 38 -20.80 -12.49 4.80
CA VAL A 38 -19.93 -13.63 4.48
C VAL A 38 -18.75 -13.65 5.46
N SER A 39 -18.16 -14.83 5.65
CA SER A 39 -16.95 -15.01 6.46
C SER A 39 -15.80 -14.15 5.91
N THR A 40 -15.19 -13.35 6.78
CA THR A 40 -14.09 -12.43 6.45
C THR A 40 -12.91 -13.15 5.78
N MET A 41 -12.64 -14.39 6.21
CA MET A 41 -11.60 -15.24 5.64
C MET A 41 -11.91 -15.63 4.18
N SER A 42 -13.16 -15.97 3.87
CA SER A 42 -13.55 -16.35 2.50
C SER A 42 -13.53 -15.14 1.55
N PHE A 43 -13.88 -13.95 2.03
CA PHE A 43 -13.77 -12.72 1.24
C PHE A 43 -12.31 -12.37 0.92
N ALA A 44 -11.42 -12.42 1.93
CA ALA A 44 -9.99 -12.19 1.73
C ALA A 44 -9.36 -13.24 0.79
N ALA A 45 -9.70 -14.53 0.96
CA ALA A 45 -9.22 -15.60 0.10
C ALA A 45 -9.70 -15.43 -1.36
N ALA A 46 -10.98 -15.13 -1.57
CA ALA A 46 -11.53 -14.89 -2.91
C ALA A 46 -10.88 -13.67 -3.59
N GLY A 47 -10.61 -12.60 -2.82
CA GLY A 47 -9.91 -11.41 -3.32
C GLY A 47 -8.45 -11.69 -3.70
N LEU A 48 -7.73 -12.48 -2.89
CA LEU A 48 -6.36 -12.89 -3.22
C LEU A 48 -6.33 -13.82 -4.44
N ILE A 49 -7.27 -14.76 -4.55
CA ILE A 49 -7.37 -15.67 -5.71
C ILE A 49 -7.68 -14.88 -6.98
N SER A 50 -8.64 -13.95 -6.95
CA SER A 50 -8.97 -13.13 -8.11
C SER A 50 -7.81 -12.22 -8.52
N ALA A 51 -7.11 -11.62 -7.55
CA ALA A 51 -5.90 -10.85 -7.80
C ALA A 51 -4.81 -11.71 -8.45
N SER A 52 -4.58 -12.94 -7.94
CA SER A 52 -3.63 -13.88 -8.53
C SER A 52 -4.00 -14.26 -9.96
N LEU A 53 -5.28 -14.50 -10.26
CA LEU A 53 -5.75 -14.84 -11.60
C LEU A 53 -5.51 -13.72 -12.62
N VAL A 54 -5.53 -12.46 -12.19
CA VAL A 54 -5.25 -11.30 -13.07
C VAL A 54 -3.75 -11.01 -13.16
N LEU A 55 -3.04 -11.04 -12.02
CA LEU A 55 -1.62 -10.71 -11.97
C LEU A 55 -0.73 -11.78 -12.58
N LEU A 56 -1.08 -13.07 -12.47
CA LEU A 56 -0.27 -14.17 -13.01
C LEU A 56 -0.09 -14.09 -14.54
N PRO A 57 -1.14 -13.97 -15.38
CA PRO A 57 -0.96 -13.81 -16.82
C PRO A 57 -0.27 -12.49 -17.18
N LEU A 58 -0.51 -11.42 -16.43
CA LEU A 58 0.17 -10.14 -16.64
C LEU A 58 1.67 -10.26 -16.37
N ALA A 59 2.07 -10.95 -15.31
CA ALA A 59 3.48 -11.19 -14.98
C ALA A 59 4.18 -11.99 -16.08
N PHE A 60 3.54 -13.06 -16.57
CA PHE A 60 4.06 -13.83 -17.71
C PHE A 60 4.16 -13.01 -19.00
N TYR A 61 3.23 -12.07 -19.24
CA TYR A 61 3.26 -11.22 -20.42
C TYR A 61 4.36 -10.14 -20.35
N VAL A 62 4.58 -9.55 -19.18
CA VAL A 62 5.53 -8.42 -19.00
C VAL A 62 6.96 -8.91 -18.77
N GLU A 63 7.17 -9.88 -17.89
CA GLU A 63 8.51 -10.33 -17.48
C GLU A 63 8.95 -11.62 -18.17
N GLY A 64 8.02 -12.40 -18.73
CA GLY A 64 8.31 -13.72 -19.29
C GLY A 64 8.53 -14.81 -18.23
N PRO A 65 8.82 -16.07 -18.63
CA PRO A 65 9.08 -17.14 -17.70
C PRO A 65 10.38 -16.92 -16.91
N PRO A 66 10.40 -17.13 -15.58
CA PRO A 66 11.58 -16.88 -14.76
C PRO A 66 12.73 -17.82 -15.14
N ALA A 67 13.87 -17.25 -15.54
CA ALA A 67 15.02 -18.00 -16.03
C ALA A 67 15.74 -18.82 -14.94
N VAL A 68 15.70 -18.38 -13.67
CA VAL A 68 16.33 -19.06 -12.52
C VAL A 68 15.58 -18.78 -11.23
N ILE A 69 15.00 -19.81 -10.61
CA ILE A 69 14.37 -19.71 -9.29
C ILE A 69 15.45 -20.01 -8.24
N SER A 70 15.99 -18.97 -7.60
CA SER A 70 16.92 -19.16 -6.47
C SER A 70 16.15 -19.52 -5.19
N GLN A 71 16.73 -20.36 -4.33
CA GLN A 71 16.16 -20.71 -3.01
C GLN A 71 15.85 -19.45 -2.19
N ARG A 72 16.72 -18.43 -2.25
CA ARG A 72 16.55 -17.15 -1.55
C ARG A 72 15.36 -16.36 -2.10
N SER A 73 15.17 -16.32 -3.42
CA SER A 73 14.02 -15.66 -4.04
C SER A 73 12.71 -16.34 -3.65
N LEU A 74 12.69 -17.68 -3.60
CA LEU A 74 11.50 -18.44 -3.20
C LEU A 74 11.09 -18.14 -1.75
N TRP A 75 12.05 -18.15 -0.81
CA TRP A 75 11.79 -17.80 0.58
C TRP A 75 11.35 -16.34 0.75
N GLY A 76 11.93 -15.41 -0.02
CA GLY A 76 11.51 -14.01 -0.02
C GLY A 76 10.06 -13.82 -0.50
N VAL A 77 9.68 -14.48 -1.60
CA VAL A 77 8.31 -14.45 -2.12
C VAL A 77 7.33 -15.08 -1.13
N LEU A 78 7.67 -16.23 -0.53
CA LEU A 78 6.83 -16.88 0.48
C LEU A 78 6.62 -15.98 1.70
N TYR A 79 7.69 -15.35 2.19
CA TYR A 79 7.61 -14.40 3.29
C TYR A 79 6.66 -13.23 2.95
N LEU A 80 6.83 -12.62 1.78
CA LEU A 80 5.99 -11.50 1.31
C LEU A 80 4.53 -11.91 1.05
N ALA A 81 4.31 -13.10 0.52
CA ALA A 81 2.96 -13.61 0.25
C ALA A 81 2.19 -13.91 1.55
N LEU A 82 2.84 -14.48 2.55
CA LEU A 82 2.17 -14.90 3.79
C LEU A 82 2.00 -13.75 4.78
N LEU A 83 3.06 -12.98 5.05
CA LEU A 83 3.04 -11.97 6.12
C LEU A 83 2.42 -10.64 5.66
N PRO A 84 3.08 -9.82 4.82
CA PRO A 84 2.55 -8.51 4.47
C PRO A 84 1.37 -8.56 3.48
N THR A 85 1.13 -9.68 2.80
CA THR A 85 0.01 -9.80 1.85
C THR A 85 -1.15 -10.56 2.46
N GLY A 86 -0.98 -11.85 2.77
CA GLY A 86 -2.03 -12.72 3.31
C GLY A 86 -2.54 -12.25 4.67
N ALA A 87 -1.65 -12.15 5.66
CA ALA A 87 -2.04 -11.74 7.01
C ALA A 87 -2.57 -10.29 7.05
N ALA A 88 -1.96 -9.38 6.31
CA ALA A 88 -2.43 -7.98 6.24
C ALA A 88 -3.81 -7.87 5.61
N THR A 89 -4.13 -8.63 4.56
CA THR A 89 -5.46 -8.61 3.92
C THR A 89 -6.55 -9.13 4.88
N ILE A 90 -6.23 -10.17 5.64
CA ILE A 90 -7.13 -10.68 6.69
C ILE A 90 -7.31 -9.62 7.79
N MET A 91 -6.23 -8.99 8.26
CA MET A 91 -6.33 -7.89 9.23
C MET A 91 -7.16 -6.73 8.70
N LEU A 92 -6.92 -6.28 7.48
CA LEU A 92 -7.63 -5.17 6.84
C LEU A 92 -9.13 -5.43 6.77
N THR A 93 -9.54 -6.62 6.33
CA THR A 93 -10.95 -7.01 6.22
C THR A 93 -11.62 -7.14 7.61
N LEU A 94 -10.90 -7.62 8.63
CA LEU A 94 -11.37 -7.62 10.02
C LEU A 94 -11.52 -6.21 10.60
N LEU A 95 -10.56 -5.33 10.31
CA LEU A 95 -10.51 -3.96 10.81
C LEU A 95 -11.61 -3.10 10.22
N ILE A 96 -11.87 -3.21 8.90
CA ILE A 96 -12.98 -2.52 8.23
C ILE A 96 -14.31 -2.89 8.86
N ARG A 97 -14.51 -4.17 9.20
CA ARG A 97 -15.77 -4.63 9.81
C ARG A 97 -15.94 -4.22 11.27
N ARG A 98 -14.84 -4.12 12.04
CA ARG A 98 -14.88 -3.82 13.48
C ARG A 98 -14.78 -2.32 13.81
N ALA A 99 -13.88 -1.60 13.16
CA ALA A 99 -13.53 -0.21 13.48
C ALA A 99 -13.86 0.78 12.35
N GLY A 100 -14.18 0.28 11.16
CA GLY A 100 -14.52 1.10 9.99
C GLY A 100 -13.31 1.71 9.27
N PRO A 101 -13.53 2.33 8.09
CA PRO A 101 -12.50 3.02 7.31
C PRO A 101 -11.65 4.08 8.04
N PRO A 102 -12.17 4.85 9.03
CA PRO A 102 -11.37 5.88 9.70
C PRO A 102 -10.14 5.35 10.43
N PHE A 103 -10.23 4.16 11.02
CA PHE A 103 -9.10 3.56 11.74
C PHE A 103 -7.99 3.10 10.78
N LEU A 104 -8.35 2.62 9.58
CA LEU A 104 -7.37 2.29 8.54
C LEU A 104 -6.59 3.52 8.08
N SER A 105 -7.26 4.67 7.93
CA SER A 105 -6.56 5.93 7.62
C SER A 105 -5.52 6.27 8.69
N LEU A 106 -5.83 6.06 9.97
CA LEU A 106 -4.91 6.32 11.08
C LEU A 106 -3.64 5.45 10.98
N VAL A 107 -3.78 4.18 10.60
CA VAL A 107 -2.64 3.27 10.40
C VAL A 107 -1.79 3.71 9.19
N ASN A 108 -2.42 4.10 8.09
CA ASN A 108 -1.71 4.58 6.90
C ASN A 108 -0.85 5.83 7.18
N TYR A 109 -1.22 6.65 8.16
CA TYR A 109 -0.43 7.81 8.59
C TYR A 109 0.83 7.45 9.37
N GLN A 110 0.86 6.28 10.00
CA GLN A 110 2.04 5.81 10.72
C GLN A 110 3.08 5.18 9.77
N VAL A 111 2.69 4.77 8.56
CA VAL A 111 3.57 4.09 7.60
C VAL A 111 4.83 4.91 7.27
N PRO A 112 4.76 6.22 6.96
CA PRO A 112 5.96 7.02 6.67
C PRO A 112 6.90 7.14 7.87
N VAL A 113 6.36 7.21 9.08
CA VAL A 113 7.17 7.30 10.32
C VAL A 113 8.00 6.03 10.50
N TRP A 114 7.36 4.87 10.43
CA TRP A 114 8.04 3.59 10.55
C TRP A 114 9.01 3.33 9.40
N ALA A 115 8.67 3.73 8.18
CA ALA A 115 9.56 3.62 7.03
C ALA A 115 10.87 4.38 7.25
N VAL A 116 10.82 5.61 7.76
CA VAL A 116 12.04 6.39 8.05
C VAL A 116 12.80 5.82 9.25
N LEU A 117 12.11 5.49 10.35
CA LEU A 117 12.77 4.92 11.53
C LEU A 117 13.52 3.63 11.19
N ILE A 118 12.88 2.73 10.47
CA ILE A 118 13.49 1.47 10.03
C ILE A 118 14.63 1.72 9.04
N GLY A 119 14.46 2.65 8.10
CA GLY A 119 15.52 3.02 7.15
C GLY A 119 16.78 3.55 7.85
N VAL A 120 16.64 4.40 8.85
CA VAL A 120 17.78 4.95 9.61
C VAL A 120 18.41 3.88 10.49
N VAL A 121 17.61 3.14 11.24
CA VAL A 121 18.10 2.22 12.28
C VAL A 121 18.64 0.93 11.68
N ILE A 122 17.97 0.35 10.67
CA ILE A 122 18.35 -0.94 10.08
C ILE A 122 19.32 -0.76 8.91
N LEU A 123 19.10 0.25 8.05
CA LEU A 123 19.89 0.46 6.83
C LEU A 123 21.10 1.38 7.04
N ALA A 124 21.20 2.06 8.20
CA ALA A 124 22.27 2.98 8.57
C ALA A 124 22.55 4.07 7.52
N GLU A 125 21.55 4.45 6.73
CA GLU A 125 21.73 5.47 5.70
C GLU A 125 21.88 6.87 6.33
N ALA A 126 22.91 7.60 5.90
CA ALA A 126 23.12 8.98 6.29
C ALA A 126 22.03 9.85 5.64
N LEU A 127 20.95 10.11 6.38
CA LEU A 127 19.85 10.94 5.91
C LEU A 127 20.35 12.37 5.63
N PRO A 128 20.27 12.83 4.37
CA PRO A 128 20.50 14.23 4.06
C PRO A 128 19.44 15.10 4.76
N GLY A 129 19.78 16.33 5.17
CA GLY A 129 18.85 17.22 5.88
C GLY A 129 17.52 17.48 5.16
N HIS A 130 17.48 17.36 3.83
CA HIS A 130 16.25 17.50 3.02
C HIS A 130 15.23 16.37 3.24
N PHE A 131 15.67 15.19 3.69
CA PHE A 131 14.78 14.07 3.98
C PHE A 131 13.98 14.32 5.27
N ILE A 132 14.61 14.97 6.25
CA ILE A 132 13.96 15.38 7.50
C ILE A 132 12.91 16.46 7.22
N THR A 133 13.21 17.44 6.35
CA THR A 133 12.22 18.46 5.95
C THR A 133 11.08 17.85 5.15
N ALA A 134 11.36 16.92 4.23
CA ALA A 134 10.31 16.21 3.49
C ALA A 134 9.40 15.39 4.43
N LEU A 135 9.98 14.68 5.41
CA LEU A 135 9.23 13.97 6.43
C LEU A 135 8.36 14.92 7.26
N ALA A 136 8.91 16.06 7.70
CA ALA A 136 8.15 17.07 8.45
C ALA A 136 6.96 17.63 7.65
N ILE A 137 7.14 17.87 6.35
CA ILE A 137 6.06 18.32 5.45
C ILE A 137 4.98 17.25 5.31
N ILE A 138 5.36 15.98 5.11
CA ILE A 138 4.41 14.86 5.01
C ILE A 138 3.63 14.72 6.32
N LEU A 139 4.31 14.70 7.47
CA LEU A 139 3.66 14.61 8.79
C LEU A 139 2.76 15.81 9.07
N GLY A 140 3.17 17.02 8.68
CA GLY A 140 2.36 18.23 8.78
C GLY A 140 1.09 18.15 7.93
N GLY A 141 1.21 17.74 6.66
CA GLY A 141 0.07 17.56 5.77
C GLY A 141 -0.92 16.50 6.27
N VAL A 142 -0.40 15.40 6.80
CA VAL A 142 -1.18 14.35 7.45
C VAL A 142 -1.93 14.88 8.68
N ALA A 143 -1.25 15.61 9.56
CA ALA A 143 -1.86 16.19 10.75
C ALA A 143 -3.04 17.11 10.36
N ILE A 144 -2.83 18.02 9.42
CA ILE A 144 -3.88 18.94 8.94
C ILE A 144 -5.08 18.18 8.36
N SER A 145 -4.84 17.17 7.51
CA SER A 145 -5.90 16.36 6.91
C SER A 145 -6.78 15.67 7.96
N GLN A 146 -6.17 15.24 9.08
CA GLN A 146 -6.89 14.61 10.19
C GLN A 146 -7.64 15.59 11.08
N PHE A 147 -7.05 16.75 11.39
CA PHE A 147 -7.73 17.77 12.20
C PHE A 147 -9.00 18.29 11.52
N VAL A 148 -9.00 18.42 10.18
CA VAL A 148 -10.18 18.84 9.40
C VAL A 148 -11.22 17.72 9.34
N GLY A 149 -10.82 16.46 9.17
CA GLY A 149 -11.75 15.32 9.13
C GLY A 149 -12.48 15.08 10.46
N ARG A 150 -11.79 15.28 11.59
CA ARG A 150 -12.39 15.13 12.94
C ARG A 150 -13.38 16.25 13.28
N SER A 151 -13.20 17.45 12.72
CA SER A 151 -14.08 18.60 12.99
C SER A 151 -15.44 18.50 12.29
N ARG A 152 -15.56 17.70 11.21
CA ARG A 152 -16.83 17.46 10.49
C ARG A 152 -17.67 16.31 11.05
N ALA A 153 -17.11 15.44 11.89
CA ALA A 153 -17.84 14.34 12.51
C ALA A 153 -18.51 14.72 13.84
N VAL A 154 -18.28 15.96 14.32
CA VAL A 154 -18.75 16.48 15.62
C VAL A 154 -19.82 17.58 15.44
N ILE A 155 -20.13 17.96 14.19
CA ILE A 155 -21.23 18.89 13.82
C ILE A 155 -22.33 18.07 13.17
#